data_AF-A0A0B7H079-F1
#
_entry.id   AF-A0A0B7H079-F1
#
_cell.length_a   1.000
_cell.length_b   1.000
_cell.length_c   1.000
_cell.angle_alpha   90.00
_cell.angle_beta   90.00
_cell.angle_gamma   90.00
#
_symmetry.space_group_name_H-M   'P 1'
#
loop_
_entity.id
_entity.type
_entity.pdbx_description
1 polymer ?
#
loop_
_entity_poly.entity_id
_entity_poly.type
_entity_poly.pdbx_seq_one_letter_code
_entity_poly.pdbx_strand_id
1 'polypeptide(L)'
;MIVVVKYAKKVQRDKGSTLLSLQEVENMEKEFKFDESKTIDFTGKHKTILIIFAITFIVMIGSLIPWNDLGVHVFDGWSSFLTGADYGNWYFGEIAMWFFVMEIIIGIVAGMDEKELIKNFMAGAADILSVVLIIVVS
;
A
#
# COMPACT_ATOMS: atom_id res chain seq x y z
N MET A 1 -19.68 -16.18 3.13
CA MET A 1 -18.83 -16.00 4.33
C MET A 1 -19.18 -16.92 5.50
N ILE A 2 -20.44 -17.04 5.94
CA ILE A 2 -20.79 -17.81 7.18
C ILE A 2 -20.34 -19.28 7.14
N VAL A 3 -20.51 -19.99 6.02
CA VAL A 3 -20.09 -21.40 5.89
C VAL A 3 -18.57 -21.54 5.98
N VAL A 4 -17.82 -20.64 5.35
CA VAL A 4 -16.36 -20.58 5.40
C VAL A 4 -15.88 -20.34 6.83
N VAL A 5 -16.50 -19.42 7.56
CA VAL A 5 -16.17 -19.14 8.96
C VAL A 5 -16.49 -20.32 9.87
N LYS A 6 -17.62 -21.02 9.64
CA LYS A 6 -17.95 -22.25 10.37
C LYS A 6 -16.93 -23.37 10.11
N TYR A 7 -16.51 -23.54 8.86
CA TYR A 7 -15.49 -24.50 8.48
C TYR A 7 -14.12 -24.15 9.08
N ALA A 8 -13.70 -22.89 8.99
CA ALA A 8 -12.46 -22.40 9.60
C ALA A 8 -12.45 -22.64 11.13
N LYS A 9 -13.54 -22.31 11.83
CA LYS A 9 -13.67 -22.61 13.27
C LYS A 9 -13.64 -24.10 13.58
N LYS A 10 -14.18 -24.95 12.68
CA LYS A 10 -14.14 -26.41 12.82
C LYS A 10 -12.70 -26.93 12.71
N VAL A 11 -11.96 -26.52 11.69
CA VAL A 11 -10.56 -26.94 11.44
C VAL A 11 -9.60 -26.35 12.48
N GLN A 12 -9.86 -25.14 12.96
CA GLN A 12 -9.04 -24.50 14.02
C GLN A 12 -9.19 -25.21 15.37
N ARG A 13 -10.41 -25.66 15.70
CA ARG A 13 -10.68 -26.38 16.96
C ARG A 13 -10.19 -27.82 16.93
N ASP A 14 -10.15 -28.42 15.75
CA ASP A 14 -9.73 -29.80 15.55
C ASP A 14 -8.77 -29.87 14.35
N LYS A 15 -7.46 -29.76 14.64
CA LYS A 15 -6.40 -29.76 13.63
C LYS A 15 -6.38 -31.06 12.79
N GLY A 16 -7.01 -32.14 13.26
CA GLY A 16 -7.16 -33.40 12.53
C GLY A 16 -8.33 -33.42 11.53
N SER A 17 -9.19 -32.39 11.52
CA SER A 17 -10.28 -32.24 10.54
C SER A 17 -9.84 -31.56 9.23
N THR A 18 -8.53 -31.34 9.04
CA THR A 18 -7.99 -30.84 7.78
C THR A 18 -7.94 -31.93 6.72
N LEU A 19 -8.27 -31.60 5.48
CA LEU A 19 -8.17 -32.54 4.34
C LEU A 19 -6.73 -32.66 3.81
N LEU A 20 -5.81 -31.87 4.36
CA LEU A 20 -4.42 -31.82 3.95
C LEU A 20 -3.65 -33.02 4.51
N SER A 21 -2.77 -33.59 3.69
CA SER A 21 -1.79 -34.56 4.15
C SER A 21 -0.82 -33.94 5.15
N LEU A 22 -0.20 -34.75 5.99
CA LEU A 22 0.77 -34.27 6.99
C LEU A 22 1.92 -33.46 6.35
N GLN A 23 2.31 -33.79 5.10
CA GLN A 23 3.34 -33.06 4.35
C GLN A 23 2.85 -31.69 3.87
N GLU A 24 1.61 -31.59 3.39
CA GLU A 24 1.00 -30.31 2.99
C GLU A 24 0.78 -29.40 4.19
N VAL A 25 0.38 -29.97 5.33
CA VAL A 25 0.29 -29.23 6.61
C VAL A 25 1.67 -28.74 7.03
N GLU A 26 2.70 -29.57 6.94
CA GLU A 26 4.06 -29.18 7.33
C GLU A 26 4.65 -28.12 6.40
N ASN A 27 4.42 -28.21 5.09
CA ASN A 27 4.84 -27.20 4.12
C ASN A 27 4.09 -25.87 4.32
N MET A 28 2.78 -25.94 4.55
CA MET A 28 1.96 -24.78 4.86
C MET A 28 2.38 -24.15 6.20
N GLU A 29 2.75 -24.97 7.19
CA GLU A 29 3.33 -24.47 8.44
C GLU A 29 4.73 -23.86 8.22
N LYS A 30 5.55 -24.32 7.28
CA LYS A 30 6.86 -23.72 6.99
C LYS A 30 6.74 -22.39 6.24
N GLU A 31 5.82 -22.27 5.28
CA GLU A 31 5.64 -21.04 4.49
C GLU A 31 4.72 -20.01 5.16
N PHE A 32 3.69 -20.46 5.88
CA PHE A 32 2.62 -19.60 6.41
C PHE A 32 2.44 -19.68 7.94
N LYS A 33 3.35 -20.32 8.71
CA LYS A 33 3.36 -20.08 10.17
C LYS A 33 3.66 -18.61 10.39
N PHE A 34 2.59 -17.87 10.69
CA PHE A 34 2.70 -16.60 11.37
C PHE A 34 3.37 -16.89 12.72
N ASP A 35 4.62 -16.45 12.85
CA ASP A 35 5.31 -16.42 14.12
C ASP A 35 4.56 -15.42 15.02
N GLU A 36 3.63 -15.91 15.85
CA GLU A 36 2.84 -15.09 16.79
C GLU A 36 3.74 -14.27 17.73
N SER A 37 5.04 -14.62 17.83
CA SER A 37 6.04 -13.87 18.61
C SER A 37 6.51 -12.57 17.96
N LYS A 38 6.19 -12.33 16.68
CA LYS A 38 6.38 -11.03 16.02
C LYS A 38 5.07 -10.26 15.99
N THR A 39 4.53 -9.94 17.17
CA THR A 39 3.64 -8.79 17.26
C THR A 39 4.48 -7.58 16.88
N ILE A 40 4.33 -7.08 15.65
CA ILE A 40 4.92 -5.80 15.26
C ILE A 40 4.24 -4.76 16.13
N ASP A 41 4.91 -4.36 17.20
CA ASP A 41 4.42 -3.28 18.04
C ASP A 41 4.21 -2.07 17.15
N PHE A 42 3.02 -1.46 17.26
CA PHE A 42 2.68 -0.25 16.54
C PHE A 42 3.54 0.90 17.10
N THR A 43 4.77 0.99 16.62
CA THR A 43 5.71 2.02 17.05
C THR A 43 5.21 3.40 16.62
N GLY A 44 5.74 4.45 17.26
CA GLY A 44 5.49 5.83 16.83
C GLY A 44 5.84 6.07 15.36
N LYS A 45 6.83 5.35 14.81
CA LYS A 45 7.23 5.45 13.39
C LYS A 45 6.13 4.95 12.46
N HIS A 46 5.52 3.81 12.75
CA HIS A 46 4.41 3.26 11.95
C HIS A 46 3.20 4.22 11.94
N LYS A 47 2.91 4.84 13.08
CA LYS A 47 1.85 5.85 13.18
C LYS A 47 2.17 7.09 12.34
N THR A 48 3.41 7.58 12.37
CA THR A 48 3.84 8.72 11.56
C THR A 48 3.74 8.42 10.07
N ILE A 49 4.22 7.25 9.63
CA ILE A 49 4.12 6.81 8.24
C ILE A 49 2.66 6.77 7.79
N LEU A 50 1.76 6.21 8.61
CA LEU A 50 0.34 6.14 8.30
C LEU A 50 -0.31 7.53 8.17
N ILE A 51 0.08 8.49 9.03
CA ILE A 51 -0.41 9.86 8.95
C ILE A 51 0.08 10.55 7.67
N ILE A 52 1.38 10.41 7.34
CA ILE A 52 1.96 10.97 6.12
C ILE A 52 1.22 10.40 4.90
N PHE A 53 1.03 9.08 4.86
CA PHE A 53 0.30 8.40 3.79
C PHE A 53 -1.15 8.90 3.65
N ALA A 54 -1.86 9.07 4.77
CA ALA A 54 -3.22 9.61 4.75
C ALA A 54 -3.27 11.05 4.22
N ILE A 55 -2.30 11.90 4.62
CA ILE A 55 -2.18 13.27 4.11
C ILE A 55 -1.90 13.26 2.60
N THR A 56 -0.98 12.41 2.13
CA THR A 56 -0.70 12.24 0.69
C THR A 56 -1.98 11.97 -0.09
N PHE A 57 -2.83 11.06 0.39
CA PHE A 57 -4.11 10.76 -0.24
C PHE A 57 -5.07 11.95 -0.26
N ILE A 58 -5.16 12.72 0.83
CA ILE A 58 -6.01 13.92 0.88
C ILE A 58 -5.53 14.95 -0.16
N VAL A 59 -4.23 15.16 -0.29
CA VAL A 59 -3.64 16.05 -1.29
C VAL A 59 -3.96 15.56 -2.72
N MET A 60 -3.83 14.25 -2.98
CA MET A 60 -4.16 13.67 -4.30
C MET A 60 -5.66 13.78 -4.64
N ILE A 61 -6.55 13.64 -3.66
CA ILE A 61 -7.99 13.83 -3.90
C ILE A 61 -8.27 15.31 -4.15
N GLY A 62 -7.68 16.20 -3.36
CA GLY A 62 -7.83 17.64 -3.54
C GLY A 62 -7.24 18.16 -4.84
N SER A 63 -6.21 17.52 -5.38
CA SER A 63 -5.58 17.93 -6.64
C SER A 63 -6.45 17.68 -7.89
N LEU A 64 -7.51 16.86 -7.76
CA LEU A 64 -8.47 16.58 -8.82
C LEU A 64 -9.65 17.57 -8.83
N ILE A 65 -9.76 18.44 -7.83
CA ILE A 65 -10.80 19.46 -7.75
C ILE A 65 -10.31 20.70 -8.50
N PRO A 66 -11.03 21.19 -9.52
CA PRO A 66 -10.61 22.36 -10.29
C PRO A 66 -10.84 23.66 -9.50
N TRP A 67 -9.96 23.95 -8.55
CA TRP A 67 -10.06 25.11 -7.65
C TRP A 67 -10.09 26.46 -8.38
N ASN A 68 -9.37 26.55 -9.51
CA ASN A 68 -9.32 27.75 -10.34
C ASN A 68 -10.69 28.07 -10.95
N ASP A 69 -11.41 27.04 -11.40
CA ASP A 69 -12.75 27.17 -11.95
C ASP A 69 -13.79 27.52 -10.86
N LEU A 70 -13.50 27.19 -9.61
CA LEU A 70 -14.31 27.54 -8.44
C LEU A 70 -14.00 28.95 -7.88
N GLY A 71 -13.10 29.70 -8.52
CA GLY A 71 -12.68 31.04 -8.08
C GLY A 71 -11.75 31.06 -6.87
N VAL A 72 -11.15 29.91 -6.54
CA VAL A 72 -10.22 29.76 -5.41
C VAL A 72 -8.79 29.76 -5.93
N HIS A 73 -8.17 30.95 -5.97
CA HIS A 73 -6.80 31.17 -6.49
C HIS A 73 -5.68 31.01 -5.45
N VAL A 74 -5.99 30.52 -4.25
CA VAL A 74 -4.98 30.40 -3.16
C VAL A 74 -3.97 29.28 -3.40
N PHE A 75 -4.24 28.38 -4.36
CA PHE A 75 -3.41 27.24 -4.69
C PHE A 75 -2.65 27.40 -6.01
N ASP A 76 -2.79 28.56 -6.67
CA ASP A 76 -2.13 28.86 -7.95
C ASP A 76 -0.61 28.82 -7.76
N GLY A 77 0.09 28.08 -8.63
CA GLY A 77 1.54 27.95 -8.61
C GLY A 77 2.13 27.08 -7.50
N TRP A 78 1.35 26.62 -6.51
CA TRP A 78 1.88 25.87 -5.36
C TRP A 78 2.58 24.57 -5.78
N SER A 79 2.00 23.84 -6.72
CA SER A 79 2.59 22.58 -7.22
C SER A 79 3.38 22.73 -8.52
N SER A 80 3.23 23.86 -9.23
CA SER A 80 3.78 24.06 -10.57
C SER A 80 5.31 23.85 -10.62
N PHE A 81 6.03 24.20 -9.55
CA PHE A 81 7.49 24.00 -9.48
C PHE A 81 7.92 22.52 -9.45
N LEU A 82 7.06 21.65 -8.89
CA LEU A 82 7.35 20.23 -8.71
C LEU A 82 6.72 19.45 -9.86
N THR A 83 5.40 19.59 -10.03
CA THR A 83 4.59 18.80 -10.96
C THR A 83 4.41 19.43 -12.33
N GLY A 84 4.80 20.69 -12.54
CA GLY A 84 4.61 21.40 -13.82
C GLY A 84 3.17 21.89 -14.06
N ALA A 85 2.20 21.44 -13.27
CA ALA A 85 0.82 21.91 -13.27
C ALA A 85 0.42 22.53 -11.92
N ASP A 86 -0.58 23.41 -11.95
CA ASP A 86 -1.19 23.98 -10.75
C ASP A 86 -2.03 22.95 -9.98
N TYR A 87 -2.19 23.20 -8.69
CA TYR A 87 -2.93 22.31 -7.83
C TYR A 87 -4.43 22.44 -8.14
N GLY A 88 -5.06 21.31 -8.44
CA GLY A 88 -6.42 21.27 -9.00
C GLY A 88 -6.48 20.93 -10.49
N ASN A 89 -5.32 20.93 -11.17
CA ASN A 89 -5.17 20.55 -12.57
C ASN A 89 -4.26 19.31 -12.74
N TRP A 90 -4.10 18.50 -11.69
CA TRP A 90 -3.26 17.31 -11.75
C TRP A 90 -3.97 16.20 -12.53
N TYR A 91 -3.24 15.57 -13.44
CA TYR A 91 -3.68 14.35 -14.11
C TYR A 91 -2.79 13.19 -13.67
N PHE A 92 -2.73 12.13 -14.48
CA PHE A 92 -1.99 10.92 -14.12
C PHE A 92 -0.49 11.18 -13.84
N GLY A 93 0.16 12.03 -14.65
CA GLY A 93 1.61 12.27 -14.53
C GLY A 93 1.98 13.01 -13.24
N GLU A 94 1.24 14.05 -12.90
CA GLU A 94 1.48 14.89 -11.72
C GLU A 94 1.17 14.11 -10.43
N ILE A 95 0.08 13.34 -10.44
CA ILE A 95 -0.28 12.45 -9.32
C ILE A 95 0.80 11.39 -9.11
N ALA A 96 1.31 10.77 -10.19
CA ALA A 96 2.38 9.78 -10.11
C ALA A 96 3.68 10.40 -9.56
N MET A 97 4.02 11.61 -9.99
CA MET A 97 5.20 12.32 -9.49
C MET A 97 5.07 12.65 -8.00
N TRP A 98 3.93 13.17 -7.56
CA TRP A 98 3.69 13.44 -6.14
C TRP A 98 3.76 12.17 -5.30
N PHE A 99 3.13 11.08 -5.78
CA PHE A 99 3.18 9.78 -5.12
C PHE A 99 4.62 9.27 -4.97
N PHE A 100 5.43 9.39 -6.01
CA PHE A 100 6.84 9.02 -6.00
C PHE A 100 7.68 9.85 -5.02
N VAL A 101 7.46 11.17 -4.95
CA VAL A 101 8.14 12.02 -3.96
C VAL A 101 7.77 11.61 -2.53
N MET A 102 6.49 11.34 -2.29
CA MET A 102 6.02 10.91 -0.97
C MET A 102 6.51 9.51 -0.59
N GLU A 103 6.69 8.61 -1.56
CA GLU A 103 7.32 7.31 -1.35
C GLU A 103 8.74 7.45 -0.80
N ILE A 104 9.56 8.31 -1.41
CA ILE A 104 10.92 8.60 -0.94
C ILE A 104 10.90 9.20 0.48
N ILE A 105 10.01 10.16 0.74
CA ILE A 105 9.85 10.77 2.07
C ILE A 105 9.49 9.72 3.11
N ILE A 106 8.54 8.83 2.82
CA ILE A 106 8.13 7.74 3.72
C ILE A 106 9.29 6.79 3.96
N GLY A 107 10.06 6.45 2.94
CA GLY A 107 11.27 5.63 3.05
C GLY A 107 12.31 6.22 4.01
N ILE A 108 12.56 7.53 3.90
CA ILE A 108 13.46 8.27 4.80
C ILE A 108 12.91 8.27 6.23
N VAL A 109 11.61 8.51 6.42
CA VAL A 109 10.97 8.50 7.75
C VAL A 109 10.97 7.11 8.39
N ALA A 110 10.84 6.06 7.57
CA ALA A 110 10.98 4.68 8.00
C ALA A 110 12.42 4.34 8.41
N GLY A 111 13.40 5.11 7.91
CA GLY A 111 14.82 4.86 8.15
C GLY A 111 15.37 3.72 7.30
N MET A 112 14.79 3.49 6.12
CA MET A 112 15.26 2.49 5.15
C MET A 112 16.50 3.01 4.44
N ASP A 113 17.48 2.12 4.22
CA ASP A 113 18.60 2.37 3.33
C ASP A 113 18.18 2.28 1.85
N GLU A 114 18.93 2.92 0.96
CA GLU A 114 18.57 3.06 -0.47
C GLU A 114 18.30 1.70 -1.14
N LYS A 115 19.10 0.68 -0.82
CA LYS A 115 18.94 -0.67 -1.36
C LYS A 115 17.65 -1.33 -0.85
N GLU A 116 17.32 -1.12 0.42
CA GLU A 116 16.09 -1.61 1.02
C GLU A 116 14.88 -0.93 0.37
N LEU A 117 14.94 0.40 0.18
CA LEU A 117 13.89 1.17 -0.49
C LEU A 117 13.64 0.68 -1.92
N ILE A 118 14.70 0.56 -2.73
CA ILE A 118 14.59 0.07 -4.12
C ILE A 118 14.04 -1.36 -4.16
N LYS A 119 14.51 -2.23 -3.27
CA LYS A 119 14.03 -3.61 -3.18
C LYS A 119 12.55 -3.67 -2.84
N ASN A 120 12.10 -2.89 -1.85
CA ASN A 120 10.71 -2.85 -1.42
C ASN A 120 9.80 -2.25 -2.50
N PHE A 121 10.26 -1.19 -3.18
CA PHE A 121 9.55 -0.60 -4.31
C PHE A 121 9.38 -1.61 -5.47
N MET A 122 10.47 -2.28 -5.88
CA MET A 122 10.42 -3.29 -6.93
C MET A 122 9.50 -4.46 -6.58
N ALA A 123 9.51 -4.91 -5.31
CA ALA A 123 8.61 -5.94 -4.84
C ALA A 123 7.14 -5.52 -4.98
N GLY A 124 6.81 -4.31 -4.52
CA GLY A 124 5.45 -3.76 -4.66
C GLY A 124 5.00 -3.59 -6.11
N ALA A 125 5.90 -3.14 -6.99
CA ALA A 125 5.63 -3.05 -8.42
C ALA A 125 5.38 -4.43 -9.03
N ALA A 126 6.19 -5.43 -8.68
CA ALA A 126 6.05 -6.80 -9.16
C ALA A 126 4.72 -7.45 -8.74
N ASP A 127 4.25 -7.19 -7.51
CA ASP A 127 2.97 -7.69 -7.03
C ASP A 127 1.80 -7.15 -7.87
N ILE A 128 1.84 -5.87 -8.26
CA ILE A 128 0.81 -5.25 -9.09
C ILE A 128 0.86 -5.78 -10.53
N LEU A 129 2.04 -6.09 -11.07
CA LEU A 129 2.18 -6.63 -12.42
C LEU A 129 1.36 -7.91 -12.65
N SER A 130 1.24 -8.76 -11.62
CA SER A 130 0.42 -9.99 -11.71
C SER A 130 -1.05 -9.70 -12.04
N VAL A 131 -1.63 -8.68 -11.39
CA VAL A 131 -3.02 -8.25 -11.58
C VAL A 131 -3.18 -7.57 -12.95
N VAL A 132 -2.24 -6.71 -13.32
CA VAL A 132 -2.26 -6.01 -14.62
C VAL A 132 -2.23 -7.00 -15.79
N LEU A 133 -1.39 -8.03 -15.72
CA LEU A 133 -1.31 -9.05 -16.77
C LEU A 133 -2.63 -9.83 -16.93
N ILE A 134 -3.33 -10.14 -15.84
CA ILE A 134 -4.65 -10.79 -15.91
C ILE A 134 -5.65 -9.87 -16.62
N ILE A 135 -5.68 -8.59 -16.28
CA ILE A 135 -6.63 -7.62 -16.88
C ILE A 135 -6.36 -7.41 -18.36
N VAL A 136 -5.09 -7.37 -18.78
CA VAL A 136 -4.71 -7.13 -20.19
C VAL A 136 -4.98 -8.35 -21.08
N VAL A 137 -4.87 -9.56 -20.53
CA VAL A 137 -5.05 -10.82 -21.29
C VAL A 137 -6.51 -11.31 -21.27
N SER A 138 -7.32 -10.87 -20.30
CA SER A 138 -8.76 -11.18 -20.20
C SER A 138 -9.61 -10.27 -21.08
#